data_AF-A0A2D6XLZ6-F1
#
_entry.id   AF-A0A2D6XLZ6-F1
#
_cell.length_a   1.000
_cell.length_b   1.000
_cell.length_c   1.000
_cell.angle_alpha   90.00
_cell.angle_beta   90.00
_cell.angle_gamma   90.00
#
_symmetry.space_group_name_H-M   'P 1'
#
loop_
_entity.id
_entity.type
_entity.pdbx_description
1 polymer ?
#
loop_
_entity_poly.entity_id
_entity_poly.type
_entity_poly.pdbx_seq_one_letter_code
_entity_poly.pdbx_strand_id
1 'polypeptide(L)' 'MDKVKEEMALRLFGRSRTIAMSNGQCVKCGEFNIEFRDELSRKEYGISGLCQCCQDGIFGTEEE' A
#
# COMPACT_ATOMS: atom_id res chain seq x y z
N MET A 1 9.55 7.65 -11.93
CA MET A 1 8.30 7.58 -11.13
C MET A 1 8.56 6.92 -9.77
N ASP A 2 9.36 5.86 -9.70
CA ASP A 2 9.57 5.11 -8.44
C ASP A 2 10.31 5.89 -7.35
N LYS A 3 11.30 6.72 -7.70
CA LYS A 3 11.97 7.61 -6.73
C LYS A 3 10.98 8.52 -5.99
N VAL A 4 10.02 9.10 -6.72
CA VAL A 4 9.00 9.98 -6.12
C VAL A 4 8.08 9.19 -5.18
N LYS A 5 7.68 7.97 -5.57
CA LYS A 5 6.87 7.10 -4.71
C LYS A 5 7.61 6.69 -3.44
N GLU A 6 8.91 6.41 -3.55
CA GLU A 6 9.79 6.05 -2.44
C GLU A 6 9.95 7.22 -1.45
N GLU A 7 10.28 8.41 -1.95
CA GLU A 7 10.40 9.62 -1.12
C GLU A 7 9.07 9.97 -0.44
N MET A 8 7.95 9.86 -1.15
CA MET A 8 6.63 10.10 -0.56
C MET A 8 6.29 9.09 0.53
N ALA A 9 6.58 7.79 0.33
CA ALA A 9 6.34 6.77 1.34
C ALA A 9 7.16 7.01 2.62
N LEU A 10 8.44 7.40 2.47
CA LEU A 10 9.28 7.79 3.60
C LEU A 10 8.71 9.01 4.33
N ARG A 11 8.25 10.03 3.59
CA ARG A 11 7.69 11.26 4.18
C ARG A 11 6.34 11.05 4.87
N LEU A 12 5.46 10.20 4.31
CA LEU A 12 4.11 10.00 4.82
C LEU A 12 4.03 8.92 5.91
N PHE A 13 4.80 7.85 5.78
CA PHE A 13 4.68 6.66 6.62
C PHE A 13 5.95 6.28 7.36
N GLY A 14 7.06 6.97 7.12
CA GLY A 14 8.36 6.67 7.74
C GLY A 14 8.94 5.32 7.30
N ARG A 15 8.42 4.71 6.22
CA ARG A 15 8.84 3.39 5.73
C ARG A 15 9.14 3.43 4.25
N SER A 16 10.17 2.70 3.86
CA SER A 16 10.50 2.48 2.45
C SER A 16 9.42 1.64 1.78
N ARG A 17 8.89 2.14 0.65
CA ARG A 17 7.90 1.41 -0.15
C ARG A 17 8.51 0.15 -0.73
N THR A 18 9.71 0.28 -1.31
CA THR A 18 10.41 -0.83 -1.96
C THR A 18 10.70 -1.94 -0.96
N ILE A 19 11.27 -1.62 0.20
CA ILE A 19 11.61 -2.62 1.22
C ILE A 19 10.34 -3.26 1.81
N ALA A 20 9.31 -2.47 2.12
CA ALA A 20 8.05 -3.02 2.64
C ALA A 20 7.44 -4.02 1.64
N MET A 21 7.34 -3.65 0.37
CA MET A 21 6.75 -4.52 -0.65
C MET A 21 7.59 -5.79 -0.90
N SER A 22 8.92 -5.69 -0.92
CA SER A 22 9.81 -6.86 -1.05
C SER A 22 9.68 -7.85 0.11
N ASN A 23 9.33 -7.36 1.31
CA ASN A 23 9.10 -8.19 2.48
C ASN A 23 7.65 -8.65 2.65
N GLY A 24 6.76 -8.33 1.69
CA GLY A 24 5.34 -8.62 1.80
C GLY A 24 4.67 -7.87 2.96
N GLN A 25 5.03 -6.60 3.18
CA GLN A 25 4.49 -5.74 4.23
C GLN A 25 3.76 -4.54 3.65
N CYS A 26 2.77 -4.05 4.39
CA CYS A 26 2.14 -2.77 4.12
C CYS A 26 3.09 -1.60 4.43
N VAL A 27 3.26 -0.67 3.50
CA VAL A 27 4.10 0.52 3.68
C VAL A 27 3.59 1.46 4.79
N LYS A 28 2.28 1.46 5.06
CA LYS A 28 1.64 2.34 6.06
C LYS A 28 1.62 1.74 7.46
N CYS A 29 1.11 0.51 7.61
CA CYS A 29 0.97 -0.11 8.93
C CYS A 29 2.10 -1.09 9.29
N GLY A 30 2.86 -1.60 8.31
CA GLY A 30 3.94 -2.58 8.53
C GLY A 30 3.47 -4.03 8.65
N GLU A 31 2.16 -4.28 8.62
CA GLU A 31 1.60 -5.63 8.73
C GLU A 31 1.85 -6.48 7.47
N PHE A 32 1.95 -7.79 7.66
CA PHE A 32 2.18 -8.79 6.60
C PHE A 32 0.89 -9.30 5.94
N ASN A 33 -0.25 -8.68 6.23
CA ASN A 33 -1.55 -9.11 5.72
C ASN A 33 -1.76 -8.63 4.27
N ILE A 34 -1.14 -9.35 3.33
CA ILE A 34 -1.20 -9.09 1.88
C ILE A 34 -2.23 -10.03 1.24
N GLU A 35 -3.43 -10.02 1.79
CA GLU A 35 -4.63 -10.62 1.19
C GLU A 35 -5.47 -9.51 0.58
N PHE A 36 -5.95 -9.72 -0.65
CA PHE A 36 -6.71 -8.72 -1.40
C PHE A 36 -8.08 -9.27 -1.77
N ARG A 37 -9.12 -8.45 -1.63
CA ARG A 37 -10.51 -8.83 -1.93
C ARG A 37 -10.76 -9.03 -3.43
N ASP A 38 -10.04 -8.28 -4.27
CA ASP A 38 -10.19 -8.28 -5.72
C ASP A 38 -8.87 -7.98 -6.45
N GLU A 39 -8.87 -8.13 -7.78
CA GLU A 39 -7.70 -7.87 -8.62
C GLU A 39 -7.33 -6.38 -8.64
N LEU A 40 -8.30 -5.48 -8.49
CA LEU A 40 -8.07 -4.04 -8.46
C LEU A 40 -7.21 -3.66 -7.25
N SER A 41 -7.59 -4.14 -6.06
CA SER A 41 -6.88 -3.94 -4.80
C SER A 41 -5.45 -4.50 -4.86
N ARG A 42 -5.25 -5.62 -5.57
CA ARG A 42 -3.91 -6.16 -5.85
C ARG A 42 -3.08 -5.24 -6.75
N LYS A 43 -3.68 -4.65 -7.79
CA LYS A 43 -3.01 -3.66 -8.66
C LYS A 43 -2.68 -2.39 -7.90
N GLU A 44 -3.59 -1.92 -7.05
CA GLU A 44 -3.39 -0.76 -6.19
C GLU A 44 -2.28 -0.97 -5.17
N TYR A 45 -2.14 -2.17 -4.60
CA TYR A 45 -0.97 -2.53 -3.80
C TYR A 45 0.32 -2.41 -4.62
N GLY A 46 0.32 -2.87 -5.86
CA GLY A 46 1.44 -2.71 -6.79
C GLY A 46 1.85 -1.26 -7.02
N ILE A 47 0.97 -0.29 -6.80
CA ILE A 47 1.24 1.15 -6.94
C ILE A 47 1.61 1.76 -5.58
N SER A 48 0.80 1.51 -4.55
CA SER A 48 0.84 2.20 -3.26
C SER A 48 1.67 1.49 -2.19
N GLY A 49 1.71 0.16 -2.21
CA GLY A 49 2.26 -0.68 -1.14
C GLY A 49 1.34 -0.83 0.07
N LEU A 50 0.03 -0.54 -0.04
CA LEU A 50 -0.92 -0.61 1.08
C LEU A 50 -1.63 -1.98 1.18
N CYS A 51 -1.76 -2.56 2.39
CA CYS A 51 -2.66 -3.70 2.63
C CYS A 51 -4.10 -3.33 2.26
N GLN A 52 -4.94 -4.35 2.02
CA GLN A 52 -6.39 -4.18 1.85
C GLN A 52 -7.00 -3.31 2.96
N CYS A 53 -6.66 -3.59 4.22
CA CYS A 53 -7.11 -2.80 5.37
C CYS A 53 -6.85 -1.29 5.27
N CYS A 54 -5.68 -0.91 4.76
CA CYS A 54 -5.29 0.49 4.61
C CYS A 54 -5.84 1.07 3.31
N GLN A 55 -6.01 0.26 2.27
CA GLN A 55 -6.71 0.65 1.05
C GLN A 55 -8.16 0.99 1.38
N ASP A 56 -8.87 0.14 2.12
CA ASP A 56 -10.26 0.37 2.53
C ASP A 56 -10.40 1.65 3.37
N GLY A 57 -9.45 1.94 4.26
CA GLY A 57 -9.47 3.17 5.05
C GLY A 57 -9.14 4.47 4.27
N ILE A 58 -8.62 4.38 3.04
CA ILE A 58 -8.24 5.53 2.21
C ILE A 58 -9.16 5.68 0.99
N PHE A 59 -9.48 4.57 0.35
CA PHE A 59 -10.27 4.47 -0.89
C PHE A 59 -11.69 3.95 -0.66
N GLY A 60 -12.03 3.54 0.57
CA GLY A 60 -13.35 3.00 0.90
C GLY A 60 -14.44 4.08 0.96
N THR A 61 -14.80 4.58 -0.22
CA THR A 61 -16.04 5.28 -0.63
C THR A 61 -15.98 5.23 -2.18
N GLU A 62 -16.86 4.63 -2.97
CA GLU A 62 -18.33 4.60 -2.96
C GLU A 62 -18.80 3.32 -3.71
N GLU A 63 -19.60 2.47 -3.08
CA GLU A 63 -20.61 1.67 -3.79
C GLU A 63 -21.96 2.34 -3.51
N GLU A 64 -22.35 3.29 -4.35
CA GLU A 64 -23.75 3.57 -4.69
C GLU A 64 -23.95 3.31 -6.19
#